data_AF-A0A538N1M5-F1
#
_entry.id   AF-A0A538N1M5-F1
#
_cell.length_a   1.000
_cell.length_b   1.000
_cell.length_c   1.000
_cell.angle_alpha   90.00
_cell.angle_beta   90.00
_cell.angle_gamma   90.00
#
_symmetry.space_group_name_H-M   'P 1'
#
loop_
_entity.id
_entity.type
_entity.pdbx_description
1 polymer ?
#
loop_
_entity_poly.entity_id
_entity_poly.type
_entity_poly.pdbx_seq_one_letter_code
_entity_poly.pdbx_strand_id
1 'polypeptide(L)' 'MKRLAKVDLSRKMGSKKATERLDAATLRLLHLRLLLGGQLGDHRIGPPLCVVFEGWDASGKGGAIKRLVSPLDPRHVR' A
#
# COMPACT_ATOMS: atom_id res chain seq x y z
N MET A 1 -18.35 -2.61 -11.55
CA MET A 1 -16.86 -2.71 -11.62
C MET A 1 -16.39 -2.36 -13.03
N LYS A 2 -15.40 -1.46 -13.18
CA LYS A 2 -14.75 -1.27 -14.48
C LYS A 2 -13.87 -2.49 -14.76
N ARG A 3 -14.11 -3.18 -15.87
CA ARG A 3 -13.21 -4.26 -16.37
C ARG A 3 -11.83 -3.66 -16.64
N LEU A 4 -10.77 -4.48 -16.59
CA LEU A 4 -9.41 -4.05 -16.95
C LEU A 4 -9.36 -3.35 -18.32
N ALA A 5 -10.14 -3.85 -19.29
CA ALA A 5 -10.28 -3.25 -20.62
C ALA A 5 -10.82 -1.80 -20.65
N LYS A 6 -11.39 -1.30 -19.53
CA LYS A 6 -11.95 0.07 -19.40
C LYS A 6 -11.12 0.97 -18.48
N VAL A 7 -9.90 0.56 -18.13
CA VAL A 7 -8.99 1.38 -17.33
C VAL A 7 -8.40 2.48 -18.20
N ASP A 8 -8.49 3.71 -17.71
CA ASP A 8 -7.91 4.89 -18.36
C ASP A 8 -6.41 4.95 -18.06
N LEU A 9 -5.59 4.61 -19.06
CA LEU A 9 -4.13 4.59 -18.98
C LEU A 9 -3.50 5.98 -19.22
N SER A 10 -4.29 7.00 -19.54
CA SER A 10 -3.77 8.36 -19.76
C SER A 10 -3.46 9.10 -18.46
N ARG A 11 -3.91 8.56 -17.32
CA ARG A 11 -3.74 9.19 -16.00
C ARG A 11 -2.27 9.30 -15.63
N LYS A 12 -1.86 10.52 -15.32
CA LYS A 12 -0.51 10.83 -14.82
C LYS A 12 -0.62 11.65 -13.54
N MET A 13 0.39 11.51 -12.68
CA MET A 13 0.56 12.32 -11.48
C MET A 13 1.95 12.94 -11.52
N GLY A 14 2.03 14.25 -11.27
CA GLY A 14 3.31 14.94 -11.18
C GLY A 14 4.14 14.42 -10.00
N SER A 15 5.46 14.37 -10.18
CA SER A 15 6.39 13.77 -9.21
C SER A 15 6.22 14.32 -7.79
N LYS A 16 6.18 15.65 -7.63
CA LYS A 16 5.99 16.30 -6.32
C LYS A 16 4.70 15.83 -5.62
N LYS A 17 3.58 15.86 -6.33
CA LYS A 17 2.27 15.43 -5.81
C LYS A 17 2.24 13.94 -5.49
N ALA A 18 2.96 13.13 -6.26
CA ALA A 18 3.07 11.70 -6.01
C ALA A 18 3.83 11.41 -4.71
N THR A 19 4.95 12.10 -4.48
CA THR A 19 5.74 11.98 -3.24
C THR A 19 4.92 12.40 -2.03
N GLU A 20 4.31 13.59 -2.06
CA GLU A 20 3.49 14.09 -0.93
C GLU A 20 2.35 13.11 -0.56
N ARG A 21 1.69 12.52 -1.56
CA ARG A 21 0.65 11.51 -1.33
C ARG A 21 1.21 10.21 -0.78
N LEU A 22 2.39 9.79 -1.22
CA LEU A 22 3.04 8.57 -0.75
C LEU A 22 3.47 8.71 0.71
N ASP A 23 3.99 9.87 1.09
CA ASP A 23 4.41 10.16 2.46
C ASP A 23 3.20 10.16 3.41
N ALA A 24 2.12 10.86 3.05
CA ALA A 24 0.88 10.86 3.82
C ALA A 24 0.27 9.45 3.96
N ALA A 25 0.29 8.66 2.88
CA ALA A 25 -0.19 7.28 2.91
C ALA A 25 0.69 6.38 3.79
N THR A 26 2.00 6.61 3.81
CA THR A 26 2.96 5.87 4.64
C THR A 26 2.70 6.09 6.12
N LEU A 27 2.46 7.34 6.54
CA LEU A 27 2.10 7.66 7.93
C LEU A 27 0.80 6.97 8.35
N ARG A 28 -0.20 6.98 7.46
CA ARG A 28 -1.47 6.29 7.72
C ARG A 28 -1.29 4.77 7.80
N LEU A 29 -0.47 4.19 6.93
CA LEU A 29 -0.17 2.75 6.94
C LEU A 29 0.52 2.34 8.23
N LEU A 30 1.48 3.14 8.72
CA LEU A 30 2.14 2.91 10.01
C LEU A 30 1.12 2.90 11.15
N HIS A 31 0.25 3.91 11.22
CA HIS A 31 -0.79 3.98 12.24
C HIS A 31 -1.69 2.73 12.24
N LEU A 32 -2.18 2.32 11.06
CA LEU A 32 -3.02 1.14 10.92
C LEU A 32 -2.28 -0.16 11.30
N ARG A 33 -1.00 -0.27 10.95
CA ARG A 33 -0.17 -1.42 11.33
C ARG A 33 0.03 -1.50 12.85
N LEU A 34 0.29 -0.38 13.51
CA LEU A 34 0.44 -0.34 14.96
C LEU A 34 -0.86 -0.71 15.67
N LEU A 35 -1.99 -0.24 15.15
CA LEU A 35 -3.31 -0.63 15.63
C LEU A 35 -3.55 -2.13 15.48
N LEU A 36 -3.33 -2.70 14.28
CA LEU A 36 -3.46 -4.15 14.04
C LEU A 36 -2.48 -4.98 14.89
N GLY A 37 -1.30 -4.45 15.19
CA GLY A 37 -0.31 -5.11 16.04
C GLY A 37 -0.57 -4.98 17.55
N GLY A 38 -1.71 -4.41 17.97
CA GLY A 38 -2.02 -4.17 19.39
C GLY A 38 -1.08 -3.15 20.06
N GLN A 39 -0.36 -2.34 19.29
CA GLN A 39 0.55 -1.31 19.81
C GLN A 39 -0.16 0.01 20.08
N LEU A 40 -1.40 0.17 19.60
CA LEU A 40 -2.28 1.31 19.83
C LEU A 40 -3.70 0.81 20.15
N GLY A 41 -4.48 1.62 20.85
CA GLY A 41 -5.87 1.31 21.17
C GLY A 41 -6.01 0.36 22.37
N ASP A 42 -6.82 -0.69 22.22
CA ASP A 42 -7.17 -1.64 23.28
C ASP A 42 -6.14 -2.78 23.49
N HIS A 43 -4.97 -2.66 22.86
CA HIS A 43 -3.86 -3.61 22.93
C HIS A 43 -4.16 -5.03 22.43
N ARG A 44 -5.25 -5.23 21.68
CA ARG A 44 -5.56 -6.53 21.06
C ARG A 44 -4.88 -6.66 19.70
N ILE A 45 -4.35 -7.85 19.43
CA ILE A 45 -3.85 -8.20 18.10
C ILE A 45 -5.06 -8.34 17.16
N GLY A 46 -5.03 -7.57 16.07
CA GLY A 46 -6.03 -7.60 15.01
C GLY A 46 -5.87 -8.80 14.07
N PRO A 47 -6.81 -8.95 13.11
CA PRO A 47 -6.75 -10.05 12.15
C PRO A 47 -5.52 -9.93 11.21
N PRO A 48 -5.07 -11.05 10.62
CA PRO A 48 -4.00 -11.03 9.62
C PRO A 48 -4.44 -10.25 8.37
N LEU A 49 -3.49 -9.54 7.75
CA LEU A 49 -3.70 -8.76 6.52
C LEU A 49 -2.98 -9.41 5.35
N CYS A 50 -3.73 -9.71 4.28
CA CYS A 50 -3.19 -10.12 2.99
C CYS A 50 -3.58 -9.11 1.92
N VAL A 51 -2.61 -8.65 1.12
CA VAL A 51 -2.83 -7.71 0.01
C VAL A 51 -2.38 -8.38 -1.29
N VAL A 52 -3.33 -8.62 -2.20
CA VAL A 52 -3.08 -9.28 -3.48
C VAL A 52 -2.95 -8.25 -4.60
N PHE A 53 -1.87 -8.35 -5.37
CA PHE A 53 -1.60 -7.49 -6.52
C PHE A 53 -1.78 -8.26 -7.84
N GLU A 54 -2.86 -7.97 -8.56
CA GLU A 54 -3.18 -8.57 -9.86
C GLU A 54 -3.13 -7.56 -11.00
N GLY A 55 -2.95 -8.05 -12.23
CA GLY A 55 -3.03 -7.22 -13.44
C GLY A 55 -2.06 -7.64 -14.53
N TRP A 56 -2.09 -6.93 -15.66
CA TRP A 56 -1.24 -7.20 -16.82
C TRP A 56 0.26 -7.20 -16.50
N ASP A 57 1.03 -7.89 -17.33
CA ASP A 57 2.49 -7.83 -17.26
C ASP A 57 2.99 -6.41 -17.48
N ALA A 58 4.12 -6.11 -16.84
CA ALA A 58 4.73 -4.77 -16.82
C ALA A 58 3.80 -3.62 -16.33
N SER A 59 2.65 -3.89 -15.71
CA SER A 59 1.73 -2.84 -15.21
C SER A 59 2.24 -2.08 -13.97
N GLY A 60 3.45 -2.40 -13.48
CA GLY A 60 4.07 -1.73 -12.34
C GLY A 60 3.78 -2.36 -10.98
N LYS A 61 3.21 -3.58 -10.93
CA LYS A 61 2.90 -4.32 -9.68
C LYS A 61 4.10 -4.38 -8.72
N GLY A 62 5.27 -4.80 -9.22
CA GLY A 62 6.49 -4.89 -8.40
C GLY A 62 6.93 -3.54 -7.83
N GLY A 63 6.76 -2.45 -8.59
CA GLY A 63 7.03 -1.10 -8.09
C GLY A 63 6.03 -0.64 -7.02
N ALA A 64 4.77 -1.06 -7.10
CA ALA A 64 3.77 -0.77 -6.09
C ALA A 64 4.06 -1.56 -4.80
N ILE A 65 4.36 -2.85 -4.91
CA ILE A 65 4.78 -3.70 -3.77
C ILE A 65 6.01 -3.08 -3.10
N LYS A 66 7.06 -2.76 -3.87
CA LYS A 66 8.28 -2.14 -3.34
C LYS A 66 7.99 -0.88 -2.52
N ARG A 67 7.12 0.01 -3.00
CA ARG A 67 6.75 1.25 -2.27
C ARG A 67 5.91 0.97 -1.03
N LEU A 68 5.01 -0.01 -1.10
CA LEU A 68 4.18 -0.42 0.04
C LEU A 68 5.02 -1.01 1.18
N VAL A 69 6.01 -1.84 0.84
CA VAL A 69 6.82 -2.57 1.83
C VAL A 69 8.05 -1.80 2.29
N SER A 70 8.55 -0.83 1.52
CA SER A 70 9.74 -0.05 1.86
C SER A 70 9.73 0.61 3.25
N PRO A 71 8.61 1.17 3.76
CA PRO A 71 8.58 1.76 5.10
C PRO A 71 8.30 0.73 6.20
N LEU A 72 8.10 -0.55 5.85
CA LEU A 72 7.70 -1.58 6.79
C LEU A 72 8.94 -2.35 7.29
N ASP A 73 9.00 -2.62 8.60
CA ASP A 73 9.98 -3.57 9.12
C ASP A 73 9.79 -4.95 8.45
N PRO A 74 10.83 -5.48 7.78
CA PRO A 74 10.76 -6.71 6.98
C PRO A 74 10.42 -7.95 7.81
N ARG A 75 10.57 -7.92 9.13
CA ARG A 75 10.18 -9.03 10.00
C ARG A 75 8.67 -9.29 10.00
N HIS A 76 7.85 -8.29 9.66
CA HIS A 76 6.38 -8.41 9.69
C HIS A 76 5.74 -8.39 8.29
N VAL A 77 6.53 -8.53 7.21
CA VAL A 77 6.02 -8.60 5.83
C VAL A 77 6.66 -9.81 5.15
N ARG A 78 5.86 -10.53 4.36
CA ARG A 78 6.29 -11.70 3.60
C ARG A 78 5.72 -11.64 2.19
#